data_AF-A0A2V7RY14-F1
#
_entry.id   AF-A0A2V7RY14-F1
#
_cell.length_a   1.000
_cell.length_b   1.000
_cell.length_c   1.000
_cell.angle_alpha   90.00
_cell.angle_beta   90.00
_cell.angle_gamma   90.00
#
_symmetry.space_group_name_H-M   'P 1'
#
loop_
_entity.id
_entity.type
_entity.pdbx_description
1 polymer ?
#
loop_
_entity_poly.entity_id
_entity_poly.type
_entity_poly.pdbx_seq_one_letter_code
_entity_poly.pdbx_strand_id
1 'polypeptide(L)'
;MTRTALVLVVSLLLAAACGRRDNPNPDAGINADANPGANGGTSRRDTALVLGPGDVKIVNEDSSVEMAVVGQRIIARLSDKTMAKVRQETDTSHLKDSGFGGSIERMVKRTVQSALGQQFEYPLRDVRDARYENGEIILDVNGRQPRLLANTKVGGKKLLESFRPDDARRFVAAVNAKKPQ
;
A
#
# COMPACT_ATOMS: atom_id res chain seq x y z
N MET A 1 -56.50 20.90 -33.87
CA MET A 1 -56.04 21.01 -35.28
C MET A 1 -54.56 21.35 -35.23
N THR A 2 -53.57 20.67 -35.82
CA THR A 2 -53.44 19.44 -36.61
C THR A 2 -51.93 19.19 -36.78
N ARG A 3 -51.51 17.91 -36.82
CA ARG A 3 -50.15 17.37 -37.07
C ARG A 3 -49.51 17.91 -38.36
N THR A 4 -48.17 17.98 -38.45
CA THR A 4 -47.31 17.59 -39.62
C THR A 4 -45.82 17.84 -39.31
N ALA A 5 -44.96 16.81 -39.24
CA ALA A 5 -44.12 16.19 -40.31
C ALA A 5 -42.73 16.88 -40.42
N LEU A 6 -41.61 16.24 -40.05
CA LEU A 6 -40.85 15.14 -40.71
C LEU A 6 -40.37 15.52 -42.12
N VAL A 7 -39.04 15.46 -42.36
CA VAL A 7 -38.26 15.32 -43.63
C VAL A 7 -36.85 15.93 -43.39
N LEU A 8 -35.66 15.45 -43.82
CA LEU A 8 -35.14 14.40 -44.72
C LEU A 8 -33.61 14.21 -44.38
N VAL A 9 -33.12 12.97 -44.26
CA VAL A 9 -32.17 12.26 -45.16
C VAL A 9 -30.67 12.58 -45.03
N VAL A 10 -29.92 11.52 -44.66
CA VAL A 10 -28.55 11.27 -45.14
C VAL A 10 -28.45 9.78 -45.48
N SER A 11 -28.29 9.50 -46.78
CA SER A 11 -27.95 8.19 -47.37
C SER A 11 -26.41 8.07 -47.42
N LEU A 12 -25.81 7.01 -46.87
CA LEU A 12 -25.44 5.74 -47.51
C LEU A 12 -24.15 5.80 -48.35
N LEU A 13 -23.09 5.10 -47.89
CA LEU A 13 -22.06 4.49 -48.75
C LEU A 13 -21.71 3.11 -48.20
N LEU A 14 -22.02 2.08 -48.99
CA LEU A 14 -21.65 0.67 -48.82
C LEU A 14 -20.20 0.46 -49.25
N ALA A 15 -19.45 -0.33 -48.49
CA ALA A 15 -18.34 -1.13 -49.01
C ALA A 15 -18.59 -2.59 -48.60
N ALA A 16 -18.91 -3.42 -49.59
CA ALA A 16 -19.11 -4.85 -49.45
C ALA A 16 -17.89 -5.63 -49.95
N ALA A 17 -17.64 -6.74 -49.25
CA ALA A 17 -17.11 -8.01 -49.75
C ALA A 17 -15.61 -8.13 -50.10
N CYS A 18 -14.93 -8.97 -49.31
CA CYS A 18 -14.29 -10.25 -49.67
C CYS A 18 -13.81 -10.86 -48.31
N GLY A 19 -13.99 -12.12 -47.92
CA GLY A 19 -14.27 -13.34 -48.65
C GLY A 19 -13.22 -14.39 -48.25
N ARG A 20 -13.67 -15.44 -47.53
CA ARG A 20 -13.13 -16.81 -47.43
C ARG A 20 -12.18 -17.20 -46.27
N ARG A 21 -12.55 -18.34 -45.67
CA ARG A 21 -11.90 -19.17 -44.64
C ARG A 21 -10.67 -19.90 -45.23
N ASP A 22 -9.65 -20.15 -44.40
CA ASP A 22 -9.08 -21.49 -44.15
C ASP A 22 -8.01 -21.46 -43.05
N ASN A 23 -8.06 -22.44 -42.14
CA ASN A 23 -7.08 -22.72 -41.08
C ASN A 23 -5.76 -23.22 -41.71
N PRO A 24 -4.60 -22.89 -41.13
CA PRO A 24 -3.91 -23.95 -40.40
C PRO A 24 -3.20 -23.48 -39.13
N ASN A 25 -3.16 -24.41 -38.17
CA ASN A 25 -2.31 -24.42 -36.99
C ASN A 25 -0.84 -24.09 -37.34
N PRO A 26 -0.18 -23.12 -36.68
CA PRO A 26 1.27 -23.11 -36.62
C PRO A 26 1.71 -23.84 -35.35
N ASP A 27 2.37 -24.97 -35.58
CA ASP A 27 3.10 -25.77 -34.62
C ASP A 27 3.98 -24.94 -33.69
N ALA A 28 4.18 -25.53 -32.51
CA ALA A 28 5.23 -25.22 -31.57
C ALA A 28 6.60 -25.15 -32.27
N GLY A 29 7.02 -23.94 -32.61
CA GLY A 29 8.38 -23.60 -32.98
C GLY A 29 9.05 -22.90 -31.82
N ILE A 30 9.72 -23.68 -30.97
CA ILE A 30 10.71 -23.18 -30.02
C ILE A 30 11.83 -22.56 -30.86
N ASN A 31 11.92 -21.24 -30.91
CA ASN A 31 13.15 -20.53 -31.23
C ASN A 31 13.25 -19.31 -30.31
N ALA A 32 14.23 -19.42 -29.42
CA ALA A 32 14.69 -18.35 -28.56
C ALA A 32 15.28 -17.26 -29.44
N ASP A 33 14.60 -16.11 -29.49
CA ASP A 33 15.23 -14.85 -29.82
C ASP A 33 14.71 -13.77 -28.87
N ALA A 34 15.69 -13.06 -28.32
CA ALA A 34 15.59 -12.23 -27.15
C ALA A 34 14.62 -11.05 -27.34
N ASN A 35 13.63 -10.98 -26.46
CA ASN A 35 12.97 -9.73 -26.11
C ASN A 35 12.96 -9.58 -24.57
N PRO A 36 13.86 -8.80 -23.95
CA PRO A 36 13.74 -8.43 -22.55
C PRO A 36 12.70 -7.30 -22.44
N GLY A 37 11.45 -7.62 -22.75
CA GLY A 37 10.44 -6.60 -23.00
C GLY A 37 9.02 -7.06 -22.71
N ALA A 38 8.84 -7.98 -21.76
CA ALA A 38 7.52 -8.37 -21.28
C ALA A 38 7.59 -8.97 -19.87
N ASN A 39 8.04 -8.18 -18.87
CA ASN A 39 7.63 -8.45 -17.50
C ASN A 39 6.23 -7.86 -17.30
N GLY A 40 5.24 -8.57 -17.86
CA GLY A 40 3.89 -8.63 -17.30
C GLY A 40 3.96 -9.37 -15.96
N GLY A 41 4.69 -8.80 -15.01
CA GLY A 41 4.71 -9.26 -13.63
C GLY A 41 3.44 -8.76 -12.99
N THR A 42 2.56 -9.68 -12.63
CA THR A 42 1.52 -9.47 -11.63
C THR A 42 2.05 -8.54 -10.55
N SER A 43 1.56 -7.30 -10.51
CA SER A 43 1.74 -6.41 -9.37
C SER A 43 0.88 -6.97 -8.23
N ARG A 44 1.26 -8.14 -7.71
CA ARG A 44 1.27 -8.32 -6.27
C ARG A 44 2.12 -7.16 -5.82
N ARG A 45 1.47 -6.11 -5.32
CA ARG A 45 2.14 -5.04 -4.58
C ARG A 45 2.98 -5.79 -3.56
N ASP A 46 4.28 -5.90 -3.83
CA ASP A 46 5.25 -6.46 -2.92
C ASP A 46 5.22 -5.49 -1.76
N THR A 47 4.33 -5.76 -0.80
CA THR A 47 4.18 -4.91 0.36
C THR A 47 5.41 -5.06 1.23
N ALA A 48 6.18 -6.15 1.13
CA ALA A 48 7.42 -6.28 1.87
C ALA A 48 8.36 -5.08 1.62
N LEU A 49 8.62 -4.30 2.67
CA LEU A 49 9.68 -3.29 2.62
C LEU A 49 11.01 -4.00 2.36
N VAL A 50 11.63 -3.71 1.22
CA VAL A 50 12.98 -4.17 0.92
C VAL A 50 13.95 -3.32 1.75
N LEU A 51 14.63 -3.97 2.70
CA LEU A 51 15.61 -3.32 3.57
C LEU A 51 17.00 -3.40 2.93
N GLY A 52 17.63 -2.25 2.72
CA GLY A 52 19.03 -2.16 2.34
C GLY A 52 19.97 -2.14 3.55
N PRO A 53 21.29 -2.06 3.31
CA PRO A 53 22.27 -1.92 4.38
C PRO A 53 21.99 -0.73 5.30
N GLY A 54 22.01 -1.00 6.61
CA GLY A 54 21.72 -0.01 7.66
C GLY A 54 20.24 0.36 7.82
N ASP A 55 19.35 -0.13 6.95
CA ASP A 55 17.91 0.06 7.12
C ASP A 55 17.42 -0.76 8.32
N VAL A 56 16.50 -0.17 9.09
CA VAL A 56 15.94 -0.81 10.28
C VAL A 56 14.44 -0.76 10.19
N LYS A 57 13.80 -1.91 10.39
CA LYS A 57 12.36 -2.06 10.55
C LYS A 57 12.04 -2.47 11.97
N ILE A 58 11.02 -1.83 12.52
CA ILE A 58 10.43 -2.13 13.82
C ILE A 58 8.93 -2.35 13.66
N VAL A 59 8.36 -3.15 14.54
CA VAL A 59 6.92 -3.41 14.59
C VAL A 59 6.44 -3.09 15.99
N ASN A 60 5.25 -2.51 16.10
CA ASN A 60 4.68 -2.20 17.39
C ASN A 60 4.25 -3.47 18.16
N GLU A 61 3.94 -3.32 19.45
CA GLU A 61 3.69 -4.44 20.37
C GLU A 61 2.59 -5.40 19.90
N ASP A 62 1.51 -4.90 19.29
CA ASP A 62 0.39 -5.70 18.79
C ASP A 62 0.61 -6.22 17.35
N SER A 63 1.79 -5.95 16.78
CA SER A 63 2.18 -6.31 15.42
C SER A 63 1.30 -5.73 14.31
N SER A 64 0.52 -4.69 14.59
CA SER A 64 -0.42 -4.14 13.62
C SER A 64 0.18 -3.08 12.70
N VAL A 65 1.22 -2.39 13.17
CA VAL A 65 1.89 -1.28 12.48
C VAL A 65 3.39 -1.52 12.49
N GLU A 66 4.02 -1.28 11.34
CA GLU A 66 5.47 -1.28 11.20
C GLU A 66 5.98 0.12 10.84
N MET A 67 7.16 0.44 11.36
CA MET A 67 7.88 1.66 11.05
C MET A 67 9.31 1.28 10.64
N ALA A 68 9.83 1.92 9.60
CA ALA A 68 11.12 1.57 9.05
C ALA A 68 11.87 2.80 8.58
N VAL A 69 13.19 2.78 8.75
CA VAL A 69 14.10 3.67 8.03
C VAL A 69 14.55 2.90 6.78
N VAL A 70 14.20 3.40 5.60
CA VAL A 70 14.56 2.78 4.32
C VAL A 70 15.20 3.80 3.41
N GLY A 71 16.48 3.60 3.08
CA GLY A 71 17.26 4.56 2.33
C GLY A 71 17.33 5.91 3.05
N GLN A 72 16.70 6.94 2.47
CA GLN A 72 16.69 8.33 2.96
C GLN A 72 15.32 8.78 3.49
N ARG A 73 14.48 7.84 3.97
CA ARG A 73 13.14 8.13 4.48
C ARG A 73 12.75 7.25 5.66
N ILE A 74 11.92 7.80 6.52
CA ILE A 74 11.14 7.07 7.52
C ILE A 74 9.78 6.73 6.90
N ILE A 75 9.38 5.47 7.02
CA ILE A 75 8.11 4.96 6.52
C ILE A 75 7.34 4.37 7.70
N ALA A 76 6.07 4.75 7.87
CA ALA A 76 5.16 4.15 8.84
C ALA A 76 3.89 3.67 8.15
N ARG A 77 3.50 2.42 8.38
CA ARG A 77 2.38 1.78 7.67
C ARG A 77 1.86 0.56 8.41
N LEU A 78 0.71 0.07 7.96
CA LEU A 78 0.19 -1.22 8.42
C LEU A 78 1.19 -2.34 8.13
N SER A 79 1.36 -3.25 9.09
CA SER A 79 2.19 -4.43 8.90
C SER A 79 1.62 -5.33 7.80
N ASP A 80 2.48 -6.13 7.17
CA ASP A 80 2.05 -7.11 6.16
C ASP A 80 0.97 -8.06 6.71
N LYS A 81 1.06 -8.43 8.00
CA LYS A 81 0.05 -9.23 8.71
C LYS A 81 -1.32 -8.53 8.75
N THR A 82 -1.34 -7.25 9.12
CA THR A 82 -2.58 -6.46 9.14
C THR A 82 -3.14 -6.26 7.75
N MET A 83 -2.28 -5.98 6.77
CA MET A 83 -2.67 -5.83 5.37
C MET A 83 -3.28 -7.12 4.81
N ALA A 84 -2.70 -8.28 5.11
CA ALA A 84 -3.26 -9.58 4.73
C ALA A 84 -4.64 -9.80 5.36
N LYS A 85 -4.78 -9.48 6.65
CA LYS A 85 -6.05 -9.61 7.40
C LYS A 85 -7.15 -8.68 6.87
N VAL A 86 -6.77 -7.47 6.43
CA VAL A 86 -7.66 -6.51 5.78
C VAL A 86 -8.09 -7.01 4.40
N ARG A 87 -7.15 -7.52 3.59
CA ARG A 87 -7.44 -8.09 2.27
C ARG A 87 -8.39 -9.27 2.37
N GLN A 88 -8.14 -10.20 3.29
CA GLN A 88 -9.00 -11.37 3.53
C GLN A 88 -10.44 -10.97 3.90
N GLU A 89 -10.61 -9.88 4.64
CA GLU A 89 -11.95 -9.42 5.04
C GLU A 89 -12.66 -8.57 3.98
N THR A 90 -11.89 -7.90 3.12
CA THR A 90 -12.44 -7.08 2.03
C THR A 90 -12.73 -7.92 0.79
N ASP A 91 -12.13 -9.11 0.69
CA ASP A 91 -12.41 -10.10 -0.35
C ASP A 91 -13.77 -10.78 -0.09
N THR A 92 -14.83 -10.05 -0.44
CA THR A 92 -16.22 -10.52 -0.35
C THR A 92 -16.59 -11.50 -1.45
N SER A 93 -15.64 -11.90 -2.30
CA SER A 93 -15.85 -12.79 -3.46
C SER A 93 -16.28 -14.21 -3.05
N HIS A 94 -16.06 -14.60 -1.78
CA HIS A 94 -16.35 -15.93 -1.26
C HIS A 94 -17.52 -16.00 -0.26
N LEU A 95 -18.17 -14.89 0.07
CA LEU A 95 -19.23 -14.86 1.09
C LEU A 95 -20.62 -14.95 0.44
N LYS A 96 -21.01 -16.17 0.07
CA LYS A 96 -22.42 -16.59 0.16
C LYS A 96 -22.64 -17.10 1.60
N ASP A 97 -23.60 -16.48 2.29
CA ASP A 97 -24.21 -16.94 3.55
C ASP A 97 -23.34 -17.04 4.82
N SER A 98 -23.52 -16.08 5.74
CA SER A 98 -23.91 -16.30 7.15
C SER A 98 -23.60 -15.07 8.02
N GLY A 99 -24.66 -14.39 8.42
CA GLY A 99 -24.63 -13.07 9.08
C GLY A 99 -24.28 -13.04 10.57
N PHE A 100 -23.27 -13.76 11.06
CA PHE A 100 -22.89 -13.68 12.48
C PHE A 100 -21.38 -13.64 12.79
N GLY A 101 -20.49 -13.81 11.81
CA GLY A 101 -19.03 -13.73 12.02
C GLY A 101 -18.44 -12.31 12.05
N GLY A 102 -19.18 -11.30 11.57
CA GLY A 102 -18.56 -10.01 11.30
C GLY A 102 -18.53 -9.00 12.47
N SER A 103 -19.19 -9.24 13.60
CA SER A 103 -19.39 -8.16 14.58
C SER A 103 -18.16 -7.83 15.43
N ILE A 104 -17.35 -8.85 15.78
CA ILE A 104 -16.22 -8.69 16.70
C ILE A 104 -14.94 -8.27 15.95
N GLU A 105 -14.77 -8.71 14.71
CA GLU A 105 -13.60 -8.42 13.87
C GLU A 105 -13.68 -7.04 13.18
N ARG A 106 -14.90 -6.57 12.84
CA ARG A 106 -15.16 -5.25 12.25
C ARG A 106 -14.75 -4.07 13.16
N MET A 107 -14.70 -4.26 14.49
CA MET A 107 -14.42 -3.18 15.44
C MET A 107 -12.93 -2.87 15.60
N VAL A 108 -12.06 -3.89 15.51
CA VAL A 108 -10.60 -3.68 15.51
C VAL A 108 -10.13 -3.20 14.13
N LYS A 109 -10.78 -3.64 13.05
CA LYS A 109 -10.38 -3.30 11.67
C LYS A 109 -10.75 -1.89 11.22
N ARG A 110 -11.86 -1.31 11.69
CA ARG A 110 -12.23 0.09 11.34
C ARG A 110 -11.28 1.13 11.95
N THR A 111 -10.73 0.90 13.14
CA THR A 111 -9.88 1.89 13.82
C THR A 111 -8.48 1.97 13.21
N VAL A 112 -7.88 0.84 12.83
CA VAL A 112 -6.52 0.82 12.26
C VAL A 112 -6.54 1.20 10.77
N GLN A 113 -7.61 0.85 10.02
CA GLN A 113 -7.80 1.32 8.63
C GLN A 113 -8.00 2.83 8.53
N SER A 114 -8.67 3.47 9.49
CA SER A 114 -9.00 4.90 9.40
C SER A 114 -7.81 5.84 9.70
N ALA A 115 -6.76 5.37 10.40
CA ALA A 115 -5.64 6.21 10.81
C ALA A 115 -4.36 6.01 9.98
N LEU A 116 -4.12 4.80 9.43
CA LEU A 116 -2.90 4.43 8.69
C LEU A 116 -3.18 3.82 7.30
N GLY A 117 -4.40 3.98 6.77
CA GLY A 117 -4.77 3.48 5.44
C GLY A 117 -3.90 4.02 4.29
N GLN A 118 -3.13 5.06 4.55
CA GLN A 118 -2.12 5.62 3.66
C GLN A 118 -0.79 5.63 4.42
N GLN A 119 0.14 4.79 3.97
CA GLN A 119 1.54 4.81 4.38
C GLN A 119 2.03 6.26 4.53
N PHE A 120 2.60 6.59 5.69
CA PHE A 120 3.22 7.88 5.94
C PHE A 120 4.71 7.80 5.63
N GLU A 121 5.22 8.76 4.87
CA GLU A 121 6.65 8.88 4.53
C GLU A 121 7.18 10.24 4.96
N TYR A 122 8.34 10.23 5.60
CA TYR A 122 9.07 11.43 6.03
C TYR A 122 10.51 11.36 5.52
N PRO A 123 10.97 12.33 4.71
CA PRO A 123 12.37 12.39 4.28
C PRO A 123 13.31 12.56 5.47
N LEU A 124 14.43 11.83 5.51
CA LEU A 124 15.42 11.97 6.59
C LEU A 124 16.09 13.34 6.61
N ARG A 125 16.19 14.01 5.46
CA ARG A 125 16.68 15.41 5.38
C ARG A 125 15.84 16.41 6.17
N ASP A 126 14.58 16.08 6.43
CA ASP A 126 13.67 16.91 7.20
C ASP A 126 13.77 16.56 8.70
N VAL A 127 14.40 15.44 9.05
CA VAL A 127 14.56 14.99 10.44
C VAL A 127 15.74 15.72 11.07
N ARG A 128 15.45 16.61 12.03
CA ARG A 128 16.47 17.36 12.76
C ARG A 128 17.03 16.53 13.90
N ASP A 129 16.14 15.89 14.64
CA ASP A 129 16.46 15.09 15.82
C ASP A 129 15.56 13.86 15.93
N ALA A 130 16.14 12.79 16.45
CA ALA A 130 15.44 11.56 16.78
C ALA A 130 15.99 11.03 18.10
N ARG A 131 15.12 10.80 19.08
CA ARG A 131 15.51 10.30 20.40
C ARG A 131 14.44 9.40 20.99
N TYR A 132 14.84 8.58 21.95
CA TYR A 132 13.93 7.73 22.72
C TYR A 132 13.91 8.22 24.16
N GLU A 133 12.78 8.77 24.59
CA GLU A 133 12.61 9.39 25.90
C GLU A 133 11.28 8.97 26.51
N ASN A 134 11.27 8.64 27.81
CA ASN A 134 10.03 8.34 28.56
C ASN A 134 9.14 7.24 27.94
N GLY A 135 9.73 6.27 27.23
CA GLY A 135 8.97 5.21 26.58
C GLY A 135 8.48 5.55 25.17
N GLU A 136 8.74 6.76 24.67
CA GLU A 136 8.27 7.27 23.39
C GLU A 136 9.43 7.56 22.43
N ILE A 137 9.21 7.29 21.14
CA ILE A 137 10.08 7.79 20.06
C ILE A 137 9.72 9.24 19.80
N ILE A 138 10.65 10.16 20.07
CA ILE A 138 10.50 11.58 19.75
C ILE A 138 11.20 11.83 18.41
N LEU A 139 10.41 12.28 17.42
CA LEU A 139 10.91 12.69 16.11
C LEU A 139 10.67 14.19 15.94
N ASP A 140 11.73 14.94 15.66
CA ASP A 140 11.63 16.33 15.19
C ASP A 140 11.81 16.34 13.67
N VAL A 141 10.72 16.60 12.96
CA VAL A 141 10.68 16.79 11.50
C VAL A 141 10.37 18.25 11.20
N ASN A 142 11.31 18.96 10.57
CA ASN A 142 11.22 20.39 10.25
C ASN A 142 10.94 21.29 11.47
N GLY A 143 11.49 20.97 12.64
CA GLY A 143 11.30 21.73 13.89
C GLY A 143 10.01 21.39 14.63
N ARG A 144 9.30 20.32 14.24
CA ARG A 144 7.99 19.93 14.79
C ARG A 144 7.84 18.43 14.86
N GLN A 145 7.05 17.94 15.81
CA GLN A 145 6.68 16.53 15.85
C GLN A 145 5.76 16.19 14.67
N PRO A 146 5.98 15.08 13.93
CA PRO A 146 5.14 14.70 12.81
C PRO A 146 3.73 14.35 13.31
N ARG A 147 2.80 15.30 13.17
CA ARG A 147 1.44 15.24 13.73
C ARG A 147 0.68 13.96 13.37
N LEU A 148 0.87 13.45 12.15
CA LEU A 148 0.19 12.22 11.72
C LEU A 148 0.66 11.02 12.54
N LEU A 149 1.97 10.87 12.79
CA LEU A 149 2.49 9.81 13.65
C LEU A 149 2.13 10.03 15.12
N ALA A 150 2.30 11.27 15.61
CA ALA A 150 2.05 11.62 17.01
C ALA A 150 0.58 11.45 17.41
N ASN A 151 -0.35 11.75 16.51
CA ASN A 151 -1.79 11.63 16.78
C ASN A 151 -2.36 10.25 16.45
N THR A 152 -1.60 9.39 15.77
CA THR A 152 -2.03 8.02 15.46
C THR A 152 -2.07 7.20 16.75
N LYS A 153 -3.22 6.58 17.01
CA LYS A 153 -3.39 5.66 18.15
C LYS A 153 -3.52 4.22 17.65
N VAL A 154 -2.82 3.32 18.32
CA VAL A 154 -2.80 1.89 18.02
C VAL A 154 -2.91 1.12 19.34
N GLY A 155 -3.86 0.19 19.43
CA GLY A 155 -4.10 -0.56 20.68
C GLY A 155 -4.42 0.33 21.90
N GLY A 156 -4.98 1.53 21.68
CA GLY A 156 -5.30 2.49 22.75
C GLY A 156 -4.14 3.37 23.22
N LYS A 157 -2.92 3.17 22.72
CA LYS A 157 -1.73 4.01 23.01
C LYS A 157 -1.33 4.84 21.79
N LYS A 158 -0.48 5.86 21.95
CA LYS A 158 0.08 6.56 20.77
C LYS A 158 1.02 5.64 20.02
N LEU A 159 1.08 5.77 18.70
CA LEU A 159 1.94 4.94 17.85
C LEU A 159 3.39 4.97 18.32
N LEU A 160 3.94 6.17 18.55
CA LEU A 160 5.33 6.37 18.95
C LEU A 160 5.66 5.84 20.36
N GLU A 161 4.64 5.54 21.17
CA GLU A 161 4.75 4.91 22.50
C GLU A 161 4.49 3.38 22.44
N SER A 162 4.04 2.86 21.30
CA SER A 162 3.59 1.47 21.16
C SER A 162 4.67 0.49 20.70
N PHE A 163 5.92 0.96 20.57
CA PHE A 163 7.06 0.14 20.14
C PHE A 163 7.82 -0.41 21.34
N ARG A 164 8.38 -1.61 21.19
CA ARG A 164 9.26 -2.20 22.20
C ARG A 164 10.47 -1.30 22.43
N PRO A 165 10.94 -1.12 23.68
CA PRO A 165 12.05 -0.21 23.97
C PRO A 165 13.34 -0.48 23.20
N ASP A 166 13.72 -1.75 23.03
CA ASP A 166 14.94 -2.12 22.30
C ASP A 166 14.84 -1.81 20.81
N ASP A 167 13.67 -2.06 20.22
CA ASP A 167 13.38 -1.75 18.83
C ASP A 167 13.37 -0.24 18.61
N ALA A 168 12.71 0.51 19.49
CA ALA A 168 12.67 1.97 19.44
C ALA A 168 14.06 2.59 19.50
N ARG A 169 14.93 2.12 20.41
CA ARG A 169 16.34 2.57 20.50
C ARG A 169 17.13 2.27 19.24
N ARG A 170 17.00 1.05 18.69
CA ARG A 170 17.66 0.67 17.42
C ARG A 170 17.19 1.53 16.25
N PHE A 171 15.89 1.80 16.17
CA PHE A 171 15.31 2.65 15.14
C PHE A 171 15.87 4.08 15.22
N VAL A 172 15.86 4.67 16.42
CA VAL A 172 16.44 6.00 16.66
C VAL A 172 17.92 6.05 16.27
N ALA A 173 18.70 5.03 16.65
CA ALA A 173 20.11 4.94 16.26
C ALA A 173 20.28 4.90 14.73
N ALA A 174 19.43 4.14 14.03
CA ALA A 174 19.47 4.07 12.57
C ALA A 174 19.06 5.39 11.89
N VAL A 175 18.06 6.09 12.42
CA VAL A 175 17.67 7.44 11.94
C VAL A 175 18.86 8.40 12.08
N ASN A 176 19.48 8.44 13.26
CA ASN A 176 20.60 9.35 13.52
C ASN A 176 21.87 9.00 12.73
N ALA A 177 22.09 7.72 12.43
CA ALA A 177 23.21 7.29 11.60
C ALA A 177 23.02 7.67 10.11
N LYS A 178 21.77 7.80 9.65
CA LYS A 178 21.44 8.05 8.23
C LYS A 178 21.03 9.48 7.92
N LYS A 179 20.59 10.27 8.91
CA LYS A 179 20.22 11.66 8.68
C LYS A 179 21.45 12.45 8.19
N PRO A 180 21.29 13.36 7.21
CA PRO A 180 22.36 14.26 6.83
C PRO A 180 22.76 15.11 8.05
N GLN A 181 24.07 15.29 8.23
CA GLN A 181 24.65 16.12 9.29
C GLN A 181 24.40 17.61 9.03
#